data_AF-A0A2H0SDX2-F1
#
_entry.id   AF-A0A2H0SDX2-F1
#
_cell.length_a   1.000
_cell.length_b   1.000
_cell.length_c   1.000
_cell.angle_alpha   90.00
_cell.angle_beta   90.00
_cell.angle_gamma   90.00
#
_symmetry.space_group_name_H-M   'P 1'
#
loop_
_entity.id
_entity.type
_entity.pdbx_description
1 polymer ?
#
loop_
_entity_poly.entity_id
_entity_poly.type
_entity_poly.pdbx_seq_one_letter_code
_entity_poly.pdbx_strand_id
1 'polypeptide(L)'
;MRKTFTPGQKAHIAIAALSGNQTVSQIASENEVHPTQVNQWQKIAKEGIPALFVDKRKHEYQELHDKIDQLYKIIGQRDSELDWLKKKLHLDTP
;
A
#
# COMPACT_ATOMS: atom_id res chain seq x y z
N MET A 1 4.58 15.15 -28.76
CA MET A 1 3.52 14.76 -27.80
C MET A 1 3.97 13.47 -27.12
N ARG A 2 4.02 13.42 -25.79
CA ARG A 2 4.52 12.22 -25.06
C ARG A 2 3.47 11.12 -25.15
N LYS A 3 3.80 9.98 -25.77
CA LYS A 3 2.91 8.80 -25.84
C LYS A 3 2.60 8.34 -24.41
N THR A 4 1.32 8.21 -24.07
CA THR A 4 0.87 7.74 -22.76
C THR A 4 0.58 6.25 -22.83
N PHE A 5 1.01 5.50 -21.82
CA PHE A 5 0.80 4.06 -21.72
C PHE A 5 -0.09 3.77 -20.53
N THR A 6 -1.08 2.90 -20.73
CA THR A 6 -1.96 2.44 -19.65
C THR A 6 -1.17 1.56 -18.67
N PRO A 7 -1.64 1.41 -17.42
CA PRO A 7 -1.00 0.50 -16.46
C PRO A 7 -0.87 -0.93 -16.99
N GLY A 8 -1.89 -1.44 -17.69
CA GLY A 8 -1.88 -2.78 -18.29
C GLY A 8 -0.82 -2.93 -19.39
N GLN A 9 -0.67 -1.93 -20.26
CA GLN A 9 0.39 -1.94 -21.28
C GLN A 9 1.79 -1.97 -20.67
N LYS A 10 2.02 -1.16 -19.62
CA LYS A 10 3.31 -1.15 -18.91
C LYS A 10 3.59 -2.51 -18.26
N ALA A 11 2.59 -3.12 -17.63
CA ALA A 11 2.72 -4.44 -17.02
C ALA A 11 3.04 -5.52 -18.07
N HIS A 12 2.34 -5.53 -19.20
CA HIS A 12 2.62 -6.48 -20.30
C HIS A 12 4.06 -6.37 -20.80
N ILE A 13 4.53 -5.15 -21.06
CA ILE A 13 5.90 -4.88 -21.53
C ILE A 13 6.93 -5.28 -20.47
N ALA A 14 6.67 -5.00 -19.19
CA ALA A 14 7.54 -5.40 -18.09
C ALA A 14 7.63 -6.93 -17.96
N ILE A 15 6.51 -7.64 -18.08
CA ILE A 15 6.47 -9.11 -18.03
C ILE A 15 7.25 -9.71 -19.21
N ALA A 16 7.07 -9.19 -20.42
CA ALA A 16 7.84 -9.62 -21.59
C ALA A 16 9.36 -9.43 -21.36
N ALA A 17 9.76 -8.28 -20.81
CA ALA A 17 11.15 -8.02 -20.47
C ALA A 17 11.69 -8.91 -19.35
N LEU A 18 10.87 -9.26 -18.36
CA LEU A 18 11.25 -10.19 -17.27
C LEU A 18 11.36 -11.63 -17.76
N SER A 19 10.59 -12.02 -18.77
CA SER A 19 10.58 -13.39 -19.31
C SER A 19 11.87 -13.74 -20.06
N GLY A 20 12.61 -12.75 -20.56
CA GLY A 20 13.91 -12.95 -21.21
C GLY A 20 13.85 -13.58 -22.61
N ASN A 21 12.66 -13.88 -23.14
CA ASN A 21 12.46 -14.49 -24.45
C ASN A 21 12.78 -13.54 -25.63
N GLN A 22 12.73 -12.24 -25.39
CA GLN A 22 13.01 -11.20 -26.38
C GLN A 22 13.98 -10.18 -25.80
N THR A 23 14.79 -9.57 -26.67
CA THR A 23 15.68 -8.49 -26.25
C THR A 23 14.90 -7.21 -25.94
N VAL A 24 15.45 -6.36 -25.09
CA VAL A 24 14.88 -5.04 -24.78
C VAL A 24 14.64 -4.21 -26.04
N SER A 25 15.54 -4.29 -27.02
CA SER A 25 15.39 -3.58 -28.30
C SER A 25 14.23 -4.11 -29.15
N GLN A 26 14.00 -5.42 -29.13
CA GLN A 26 12.89 -6.04 -29.85
C GLN A 26 11.55 -5.66 -29.22
N ILE A 27 11.44 -5.78 -27.90
CA ILE A 27 10.25 -5.37 -27.14
C ILE A 27 9.96 -3.88 -27.36
N ALA A 28 11.02 -3.07 -27.34
CA ALA A 28 10.95 -1.64 -27.63
C ALA A 28 10.37 -1.34 -29.01
N SER A 29 10.86 -2.05 -30.04
CA SER A 29 10.39 -1.89 -31.41
C SER A 29 8.93 -2.33 -31.57
N GLU A 30 8.57 -3.50 -31.06
CA GLU A 30 7.22 -4.08 -31.21
C GLU A 30 6.14 -3.25 -30.50
N ASN A 31 6.49 -2.60 -29.39
CA ASN A 31 5.55 -1.82 -28.58
C ASN A 31 5.70 -0.30 -28.80
N GLU A 32 6.53 0.13 -29.78
CA GLU A 32 6.83 1.53 -30.08
C GLU A 32 7.21 2.35 -28.82
N VAL A 33 8.06 1.77 -27.98
CA VAL A 33 8.55 2.34 -26.73
C VAL A 33 10.06 2.45 -26.73
N HIS A 34 10.59 3.48 -26.07
CA HIS A 34 12.03 3.62 -25.92
C HIS A 34 12.61 2.51 -25.02
N PRO A 35 13.77 1.89 -25.36
CA PRO A 35 14.41 0.84 -24.54
C PRO A 35 14.57 1.20 -23.06
N THR A 36 14.86 2.47 -22.74
CA THR A 36 14.92 2.95 -21.35
C THR A 36 13.61 2.78 -20.59
N GLN A 37 12.45 2.96 -21.25
CA GLN A 37 11.14 2.78 -20.62
C GLN A 37 10.87 1.31 -20.34
N VAL A 38 11.28 0.42 -21.25
CA VAL A 38 11.19 -1.04 -21.05
C VAL A 38 11.99 -1.46 -19.82
N ASN A 39 13.26 -1.04 -19.73
CA ASN A 39 14.11 -1.32 -18.56
C ASN A 39 13.53 -0.73 -17.27
N GLN A 40 12.97 0.48 -17.34
CA GLN A 40 12.32 1.11 -16.18
C GLN A 40 11.12 0.29 -15.70
N TRP A 41 10.24 -0.15 -16.60
CA TRP A 41 9.06 -0.93 -16.21
C TRP A 41 9.42 -2.34 -15.77
N GLN A 42 10.43 -2.96 -16.39
CA GLN A 42 11.00 -4.24 -15.94
C GLN A 42 11.50 -4.12 -14.49
N LYS A 43 12.23 -3.05 -14.16
CA LYS A 43 12.70 -2.77 -12.79
C LYS A 43 11.53 -2.60 -11.81
N ILE A 44 10.55 -1.77 -12.16
CA ILE A 44 9.35 -1.54 -11.32
C ILE A 44 8.62 -2.85 -11.06
N ALA A 45 8.41 -3.68 -12.08
CA ALA A 45 7.76 -4.96 -11.91
C ALA A 45 8.59 -5.90 -11.02
N LYS A 46 9.90 -6.01 -11.26
CA LYS A 46 10.80 -6.84 -10.45
C LYS A 46 10.79 -6.46 -8.98
N GLU A 47 10.78 -5.18 -8.67
CA GLU A 47 10.75 -4.65 -7.30
C GLU A 47 9.36 -4.74 -6.66
N GLY A 48 8.29 -4.64 -7.46
CA GLY A 48 6.91 -4.70 -6.98
C GLY A 48 6.37 -6.12 -6.76
N ILE A 49 6.85 -7.12 -7.51
CA ILE A 49 6.40 -8.51 -7.40
C ILE A 49 6.53 -9.08 -5.97
N PRO A 50 7.64 -8.90 -5.23
CA PRO A 50 7.75 -9.36 -3.85
C PRO A 50 6.64 -8.86 -2.93
N ALA A 51 6.16 -7.63 -3.13
CA ALA A 51 5.08 -7.05 -2.34
C ALA A 51 3.71 -7.73 -2.55
N LEU A 52 3.55 -8.48 -3.65
CA LEU A 52 2.34 -9.29 -3.89
C LEU A 52 2.33 -10.58 -3.06
N PHE A 53 3.50 -11.04 -2.58
CA PHE A 53 3.64 -12.24 -1.76
C PHE A 53 3.68 -11.95 -0.25
N VAL A 54 3.63 -10.66 0.14
CA VAL A 54 3.44 -10.27 1.54
C VAL A 54 1.97 -10.54 1.91
N ASP A 55 1.73 -11.26 3.02
CA ASP A 55 0.36 -11.44 3.54
C ASP A 55 -0.14 -10.12 4.14
N LYS A 56 -0.76 -9.30 3.29
CA LYS A 56 -1.32 -7.99 3.67
C LYS A 56 -2.36 -8.10 4.78
N ARG A 57 -3.06 -9.24 4.89
CA ARG A 57 -4.06 -9.45 5.95
C ARG A 57 -3.41 -9.38 7.32
N LYS A 58 -2.18 -9.88 7.47
CA LYS A 58 -1.47 -9.83 8.75
C LYS A 58 -1.10 -8.40 9.14
N HIS A 59 -0.64 -7.59 8.18
CA HIS A 59 -0.24 -6.21 8.41
C HIS A 59 -1.45 -5.31 8.69
N GLU A 60 -2.48 -5.37 7.84
CA GLU A 60 -3.71 -4.58 8.02
C GLU A 60 -4.44 -4.96 9.31
N TYR A 61 -4.43 -6.25 9.69
CA TYR A 61 -4.99 -6.70 10.96
C TYR A 61 -4.21 -6.18 12.16
N GLN A 62 -2.87 -6.16 12.10
CA GLN A 62 -2.03 -5.58 13.15
C GLN A 62 -2.26 -4.08 13.30
N GLU A 63 -2.24 -3.32 12.20
CA GLU A 63 -2.52 -1.88 12.24
C GLU A 63 -3.91 -1.57 12.79
N LEU A 64 -4.92 -2.36 12.39
CA LEU A 64 -6.27 -2.23 12.91
C LEU A 64 -6.34 -2.56 14.41
N HIS A 65 -5.63 -3.61 14.84
CA HIS A 65 -5.57 -4.02 16.25
C HIS A 65 -4.91 -2.94 17.11
N ASP A 66 -3.77 -2.40 16.69
CA ASP A 66 -3.07 -1.32 17.40
C ASP A 66 -3.95 -0.08 17.54
N LYS A 67 -4.73 0.24 16.48
CA LYS A 67 -5.68 1.35 16.51
C LYS A 67 -6.84 1.10 17.48
N ILE A 68 -7.35 -0.13 17.53
CA ILE A 68 -8.40 -0.54 18.48
C ILE A 68 -7.89 -0.40 19.92
N ASP A 69 -6.69 -0.88 20.21
CA ASP A 69 -6.08 -0.78 21.54
C ASP A 69 -5.88 0.67 21.98
N GLN A 70 -5.40 1.52 21.06
CA GLN A 70 -5.27 2.95 21.33
C GLN A 70 -6.63 3.60 21.63
N LEU A 71 -7.68 3.24 20.89
CA LEU A 71 -9.03 3.75 21.12
C LEU A 71 -9.58 3.29 22.48
N TYR A 72 -9.41 2.02 22.85
CA TYR A 72 -9.84 1.53 24.17
C TYR A 72 -9.13 2.25 25.32
N LYS A 73 -7.83 2.53 25.18
CA LYS A 73 -7.08 3.31 26.18
C LYS A 73 -7.63 4.72 26.33
N ILE A 74 -7.94 5.39 25.21
CA ILE A 74 -8.52 6.73 25.22
C ILE A 74 -9.90 6.72 25.88
N ILE A 75 -10.74 5.74 25.57
CA ILE A 75 -12.07 5.58 26.19
C ILE A 75 -11.92 5.41 27.70
N GLY A 76 -11.07 4.48 28.17
CA GLY A 76 -10.86 4.27 29.60
C GLY A 76 -10.31 5.50 30.33
N GLN A 77 -9.42 6.26 29.69
CA GLN A 77 -8.95 7.53 30.23
C GLN A 77 -10.09 8.56 30.33
N ARG A 78 -10.89 8.70 29.26
CA ARG A 78 -12.04 9.62 29.22
C ARG A 78 -13.08 9.27 30.26
N ASP A 79 -13.41 8.00 30.42
CA ASP A 79 -14.38 7.53 31.42
C ASP A 79 -13.88 7.85 32.84
N SER A 80 -12.60 7.60 33.11
CA SER A 80 -11.97 7.95 34.39
C SER A 80 -11.98 9.46 34.65
N GLU A 81 -11.69 10.29 33.63
CA GLU A 81 -11.76 11.75 33.69
C GLU A 81 -13.20 12.23 33.99
N LEU A 82 -14.19 11.63 33.32
CA LEU A 82 -15.60 11.94 33.51
C LEU A 82 -16.08 11.56 34.92
N ASP A 83 -15.75 10.38 35.41
CA ASP A 83 -16.14 9.94 36.74
C ASP A 83 -15.46 10.78 37.83
N TRP A 84 -14.21 11.19 37.64
CA TRP A 84 -13.56 12.15 38.53
C TRP A 84 -14.30 13.50 38.55
N LEU A 85 -14.72 14.01 37.38
CA LEU A 85 -15.48 15.26 37.28
C LEU A 85 -16.86 15.16 37.95
N LYS A 86 -17.61 14.09 37.70
CA LYS A 86 -18.93 13.90 38.33
C LYS A 86 -18.83 13.85 39.85
N LYS A 87 -17.85 13.11 40.38
CA LYS A 87 -17.59 13.02 41.82
C LYS A 87 -17.25 14.38 42.43
N LYS A 88 -16.42 15.16 41.73
CA LYS A 88 -16.02 16.52 42.17
C LYS A 88 -17.18 17.51 42.14
N LEU A 89 -18.11 17.35 41.20
CA LEU A 89 -19.29 18.21 41.06
C LEU A 89 -20.49 17.71 41.88
N HIS A 90 -20.33 16.63 42.65
CA HIS A 90 -21.41 15.98 43.41
C HIS A 90 -22.62 15.59 42.56
N LEU A 91 -22.40 15.33 41.26
CA LEU A 91 -23.45 14.92 40.32
C LEU A 91 -23.85 13.45 40.50
N ASP A 92 -23.09 12.69 41.31
CA ASP A 92 -23.32 11.27 41.60
C ASP A 92 -24.19 11.03 42.86
N THR A 93 -24.65 12.10 43.53
CA THR A 93 -25.58 12.01 44.67
C THR A 93 -27.03 12.20 44.18
N PRO A 94 -28.00 11.37 44.61
CA PRO A 94 -29.40 11.54 44.24
C PRO A 94 -29.99 12.87 44.75
#